data_AF-M3UQA2-F1
#
_entry.id   AF-M3UQA2-F1
#
_cell.length_a   1.000
_cell.length_b   1.000
_cell.length_c   1.000
_cell.angle_alpha   90.00
_cell.angle_beta   90.00
_cell.angle_gamma   90.00
#
_symmetry.space_group_name_H-M   'P 1'
#
loop_
_entity.id
_entity.type
_entity.pdbx_description
1 polymer ?
#
loop_
_entity_poly.entity_id
_entity_poly.type
_entity_poly.pdbx_seq_one_letter_code
_entity_poly.pdbx_strand_id
1 'polypeptide(L)'
;MNDIAGVLFYVFAQSTSRARAESTTYYCFAYLMTKISDWYSPKLDWTSRGIHAQLARIDAVLAMKEPELYEHLVLLNITNTLYSFRWVTLLFAQEFPIESVLLVWDCILVDPTGDFICCLCVSMLVEIKKQLLNGDFSYCLKTLQKYPSSANVHNIIKRARSFYTERTSFPPLVEPTTV
;
A
#
# COMPACT_ATOMS: atom_id res chain seq x y z
N MET A 1 -7.74 -4.23 10.85
CA MET A 1 -9.09 -3.82 10.36
C MET A 1 -9.64 -2.60 11.10
N ASN A 2 -9.44 -2.49 12.43
CA ASN A 2 -9.88 -1.30 13.19
C ASN A 2 -9.31 0.02 12.65
N ASP A 3 -8.11 0.01 12.08
CA ASP A 3 -7.46 1.19 11.51
C ASP A 3 -8.23 1.76 10.31
N ILE A 4 -8.71 0.89 9.40
CA ILE A 4 -9.51 1.27 8.23
C ILE A 4 -10.84 1.90 8.68
N ALA A 5 -11.52 1.26 9.64
CA ALA A 5 -12.73 1.83 10.23
C ALA A 5 -12.47 3.15 10.96
N GLY A 6 -11.30 3.29 11.60
CA GLY A 6 -10.87 4.50 12.29
C GLY A 6 -10.72 5.70 11.35
N VAL A 7 -10.13 5.51 10.16
CA VAL A 7 -10.03 6.57 9.14
C VAL A 7 -11.41 7.04 8.68
N LEU A 8 -12.31 6.10 8.36
CA LEU A 8 -13.68 6.42 7.96
C LEU A 8 -14.45 7.15 9.08
N PHE A 9 -14.35 6.66 10.31
CA PHE A 9 -15.00 7.27 11.46
C PHE A 9 -14.48 8.68 11.72
N TYR A 10 -13.17 8.90 11.58
CA TYR A 10 -12.57 10.23 11.73
C TYR A 10 -13.19 11.24 10.75
N VAL A 11 -13.37 10.86 9.48
CA VAL A 11 -14.00 11.73 8.46
C VAL A 11 -15.47 12.00 8.78
N PHE A 12 -16.25 10.96 9.06
CA PHE A 12 -17.69 11.13 9.29
C PHE A 12 -18.00 11.85 10.61
N ALA A 13 -17.20 11.64 11.65
CA ALA A 13 -17.38 12.32 12.94
C ALA A 13 -17.20 13.84 12.86
N GLN A 14 -16.53 14.36 11.82
CA GLN A 14 -16.38 15.80 11.60
C GLN A 14 -17.61 16.47 10.99
N SER A 15 -18.46 15.70 10.29
CA SER A 15 -19.55 16.24 9.47
C SER A 15 -20.95 15.92 10.02
N THR A 16 -21.07 14.99 10.95
CA THR A 16 -22.37 14.52 11.46
C THR A 16 -22.34 14.14 12.93
N SER A 17 -23.51 13.88 13.51
CA SER A 17 -23.66 13.38 14.87
C SER A 17 -22.98 12.02 15.05
N ARG A 18 -22.46 11.71 16.25
CA ARG A 18 -21.75 10.46 16.54
C ARG A 18 -22.49 9.19 16.11
N ALA A 19 -23.80 9.10 16.40
CA ALA A 19 -24.61 7.93 16.03
C ALA A 19 -24.73 7.74 14.50
N ARG A 20 -24.79 8.85 13.74
CA ARG A 20 -24.77 8.80 12.27
C ARG A 20 -23.36 8.49 11.76
N ALA A 21 -22.32 9.05 12.37
CA ALA A 21 -20.94 8.75 11.99
C ALA A 21 -20.63 7.26 12.13
N GLU A 22 -21.08 6.62 13.22
CA GLU A 22 -20.93 5.18 13.45
C GLU A 22 -21.64 4.35 12.38
N SER A 23 -22.93 4.63 12.10
CA SER A 23 -23.68 3.86 11.11
C SER A 23 -23.17 4.06 9.68
N THR A 24 -22.78 5.28 9.31
CA THR A 24 -22.14 5.56 8.01
C THR A 24 -20.78 4.88 7.90
N THR A 25 -19.97 4.91 8.97
CA THR A 25 -18.68 4.20 9.03
C THR A 25 -18.88 2.71 8.80
N TYR A 26 -19.84 2.09 9.51
CA TYR A 26 -20.12 0.67 9.36
C TYR A 26 -20.48 0.32 7.91
N TYR A 27 -21.38 1.08 7.29
CA TYR A 27 -21.83 0.82 5.92
C TYR A 27 -20.68 0.98 4.91
N CYS A 28 -19.94 2.10 4.98
CA CYS A 28 -18.81 2.36 4.08
C CYS A 28 -17.68 1.35 4.28
N PHE A 29 -17.37 1.00 5.53
CA PHE A 29 -16.38 -0.03 5.86
C PHE A 29 -16.79 -1.39 5.28
N ALA A 30 -18.03 -1.83 5.53
CA ALA A 30 -18.53 -3.09 5.01
C ALA A 30 -18.44 -3.12 3.47
N TYR A 31 -18.88 -2.05 2.81
CA TYR A 31 -18.79 -1.93 1.35
C TYR A 31 -17.33 -2.00 0.84
N LEU A 32 -16.42 -1.22 1.45
CA LEU A 32 -15.00 -1.24 1.08
C LEU A 32 -14.41 -2.64 1.24
N MET A 33 -14.71 -3.32 2.35
CA MET A 33 -14.23 -4.68 2.60
C MET A 33 -14.73 -5.67 1.54
N THR A 34 -15.90 -5.47 0.92
CA THR A 34 -16.33 -6.33 -0.21
C THR A 34 -15.46 -6.18 -1.46
N LYS A 35 -14.76 -5.04 -1.62
CA LYS A 35 -13.90 -4.77 -2.78
C LYS A 35 -12.49 -5.32 -2.61
N ILE A 36 -12.00 -5.35 -1.37
CA ILE A 36 -10.63 -5.77 -1.03
C ILE A 36 -10.59 -7.09 -0.25
N SER A 37 -11.73 -7.78 -0.08
CA SER A 37 -11.87 -8.98 0.74
C SER A 37 -10.92 -10.10 0.34
N ASP A 38 -10.55 -10.16 -0.93
CA ASP A 38 -9.69 -11.22 -1.46
C ASP A 38 -8.31 -11.22 -0.78
N TRP A 39 -7.81 -10.07 -0.33
CA TRP A 39 -6.55 -9.94 0.41
C TRP A 39 -6.62 -10.34 1.88
N TYR A 40 -7.82 -10.57 2.41
CA TYR A 40 -8.04 -10.95 3.82
C TYR A 40 -8.57 -12.39 3.95
N SER A 41 -8.65 -13.13 2.84
CA SER A 41 -9.17 -14.48 2.80
C SER A 41 -8.02 -15.48 2.70
N PRO A 42 -7.75 -16.29 3.75
CA PRO A 42 -6.69 -17.30 3.71
C PRO A 42 -6.81 -18.29 2.55
N LYS A 43 -8.04 -18.49 2.04
CA LYS A 43 -8.33 -19.38 0.90
C LYS A 43 -7.81 -18.81 -0.43
N LEU A 44 -7.60 -17.50 -0.50
CA LEU A 44 -7.22 -16.79 -1.71
C LEU A 44 -5.76 -16.35 -1.70
N ASP A 45 -5.05 -16.43 -0.56
CA ASP A 45 -3.67 -15.97 -0.39
C ASP A 45 -2.74 -16.44 -1.52
N TRP A 46 -2.89 -17.69 -1.96
CA TRP A 46 -2.08 -18.34 -3.00
C TRP A 46 -2.70 -18.29 -4.40
N THR A 47 -3.71 -17.45 -4.61
CA THR A 47 -4.33 -17.25 -5.92
C THR A 47 -3.87 -15.93 -6.53
N SER A 48 -4.09 -15.75 -7.84
CA SER A 48 -3.82 -14.49 -8.54
C SER A 48 -4.58 -13.28 -7.98
N ARG A 49 -5.62 -13.49 -7.17
CA ARG A 49 -6.40 -12.44 -6.51
C ARG A 49 -5.98 -12.17 -5.06
N GLY A 50 -5.14 -13.04 -4.50
CA GLY A 50 -4.70 -12.99 -3.12
C GLY A 50 -3.68 -11.90 -2.83
N ILE A 51 -3.37 -11.76 -1.55
CA ILE A 51 -2.36 -10.80 -1.09
C ILE A 51 -0.96 -11.13 -1.62
N HIS A 52 -0.59 -12.41 -1.75
CA HIS A 52 0.75 -12.75 -2.25
C HIS A 52 0.94 -12.42 -3.73
N ALA A 53 -0.09 -12.59 -4.57
CA ALA A 53 -0.03 -12.13 -5.95
C ALA A 53 0.12 -10.61 -6.03
N GLN A 54 -0.57 -9.88 -5.14
CA GLN A 54 -0.42 -8.43 -5.02
C GLN A 54 1.00 -8.01 -4.58
N LEU A 55 1.60 -8.71 -3.62
CA LEU A 55 2.99 -8.51 -3.21
C LEU A 55 3.97 -8.83 -4.35
N ALA A 56 3.81 -9.95 -5.04
CA ALA A 56 4.65 -10.30 -6.18
C ALA A 56 4.60 -9.22 -7.28
N ARG A 57 3.41 -8.64 -7.51
CA ARG A 57 3.26 -7.51 -8.43
C ARG A 57 4.01 -6.25 -7.97
N ILE A 58 4.06 -5.96 -6.67
CA ILE A 58 4.84 -4.84 -6.14
C ILE A 58 6.33 -5.03 -6.45
N ASP A 59 6.88 -6.23 -6.23
CA ASP A 59 8.29 -6.51 -6.55
C ASP A 59 8.55 -6.40 -8.05
N ALA A 60 7.66 -6.93 -8.88
CA ALA A 60 7.84 -6.89 -10.33
C ALA A 60 7.76 -5.46 -10.89
N VAL A 61 6.85 -4.62 -10.38
CA VAL A 61 6.78 -3.21 -10.78
C VAL A 61 7.97 -2.42 -10.22
N LEU A 62 8.46 -2.73 -9.02
CA LEU A 62 9.68 -2.12 -8.48
C LEU A 62 10.90 -2.46 -9.34
N ALA A 63 11.08 -3.74 -9.71
CA ALA A 63 12.15 -4.17 -10.59
C ALA A 63 12.08 -3.49 -11.97
N MET A 64 10.89 -3.29 -12.51
CA MET A 64 10.69 -2.61 -13.78
C MET A 64 10.97 -1.09 -13.71
N LYS A 65 10.51 -0.41 -12.65
CA LYS A 65 10.59 1.06 -12.54
C LYS A 65 11.90 1.54 -11.94
N GLU A 66 12.44 0.81 -10.97
CA GLU A 66 13.61 1.20 -10.17
C GLU A 66 14.51 -0.02 -9.91
N PRO A 67 15.15 -0.56 -10.97
CA PRO A 67 15.93 -1.80 -10.89
C PRO A 67 17.07 -1.73 -9.86
N GLU A 68 17.77 -0.60 -9.78
CA GLU A 68 18.85 -0.38 -8.81
C GLU A 68 18.36 -0.53 -7.35
N LEU A 69 17.18 0.01 -7.04
CA LEU A 69 16.61 -0.08 -5.70
C LEU A 69 16.12 -1.50 -5.41
N TYR A 70 15.49 -2.15 -6.39
CA TYR A 70 15.08 -3.55 -6.29
C TYR A 70 16.27 -4.46 -5.99
N GLU A 71 17.32 -4.39 -6.80
CA GLU A 71 18.53 -5.19 -6.65
C GLU A 71 19.18 -4.98 -5.28
N HIS A 72 19.24 -3.73 -4.82
CA HIS A 72 19.78 -3.42 -3.49
C HIS A 72 18.99 -4.09 -2.35
N LEU A 73 17.65 -4.04 -2.39
CA LEU A 73 16.81 -4.69 -1.38
C LEU A 73 16.95 -6.23 -1.42
N VAL A 74 17.07 -6.80 -2.63
CA VAL A 74 17.34 -8.24 -2.82
C VAL A 74 18.70 -8.63 -2.24
N LEU A 75 19.76 -7.85 -2.49
CA LEU A 75 21.10 -8.10 -1.93
C LEU A 75 21.10 -8.07 -0.40
N LEU A 76 20.28 -7.21 0.21
CA LEU A 76 20.10 -7.15 1.66
C LEU A 76 19.16 -8.25 2.20
N ASN A 77 18.60 -9.11 1.36
CA ASN A 77 17.57 -10.10 1.72
C ASN A 77 16.32 -9.47 2.37
N ILE A 78 15.95 -8.24 1.97
CA ILE A 78 14.73 -7.57 2.42
C ILE A 78 13.60 -7.92 1.44
N THR A 79 12.76 -8.85 1.84
CA THR A 79 11.55 -9.19 1.07
C THR A 79 10.44 -8.20 1.34
N ASN A 80 9.58 -7.96 0.35
CA ASN A 80 8.52 -6.98 0.48
C ASN A 80 7.47 -7.31 1.55
N THR A 81 7.24 -8.59 1.82
CA THR A 81 6.36 -9.08 2.89
C THR A 81 6.71 -8.47 4.25
N LEU A 82 7.99 -8.14 4.49
CA LEU A 82 8.45 -7.54 5.76
C LEU A 82 7.94 -6.11 5.99
N TYR A 83 7.50 -5.41 4.94
CA TYR A 83 7.04 -4.02 5.03
C TYR A 83 5.71 -3.76 4.30
N SER A 84 5.57 -4.16 3.04
CA SER A 84 4.43 -3.78 2.20
C SER A 84 3.18 -4.59 2.51
N PHE A 85 3.30 -5.79 3.10
CA PHE A 85 2.12 -6.55 3.57
C PHE A 85 1.26 -5.70 4.51
N ARG A 86 1.89 -5.05 5.50
CA ARG A 86 1.18 -4.18 6.45
C ARG A 86 0.64 -2.93 5.75
N TRP A 87 1.41 -2.33 4.85
CA TRP A 87 0.97 -1.16 4.09
C TRP A 87 -0.32 -1.44 3.30
N VAL A 88 -0.37 -2.57 2.59
CA VAL A 88 -1.51 -2.97 1.76
C VAL A 88 -2.71 -3.39 2.64
N THR A 89 -2.50 -4.27 3.62
CA THR A 89 -3.59 -4.81 4.47
C THR A 89 -4.19 -3.80 5.45
N LEU A 90 -3.56 -2.65 5.64
CA LEU A 90 -4.11 -1.54 6.42
C LEU A 90 -4.45 -0.31 5.56
N LEU A 91 -4.39 -0.43 4.23
CA LEU A 91 -4.58 0.68 3.29
C LEU A 91 -3.80 1.94 3.71
N PHE A 92 -2.54 1.75 4.11
CA PHE A 92 -1.61 2.81 4.51
C PHE A 92 -2.04 3.62 5.74
N ALA A 93 -3.08 3.22 6.48
CA ALA A 93 -3.64 3.98 7.59
C ALA A 93 -2.65 4.23 8.75
N GLN A 94 -1.55 3.49 8.80
CA GLN A 94 -0.52 3.60 9.84
C GLN A 94 0.81 4.21 9.35
N GLU A 95 0.95 4.52 8.06
CA GLU A 95 2.24 5.00 7.51
C GLU A 95 2.41 6.50 7.58
N PHE A 96 1.31 7.23 7.67
CA PHE A 96 1.28 8.68 7.54
C PHE A 96 0.45 9.32 8.66
N PRO A 97 0.67 10.62 8.95
CA PRO A 97 -0.28 11.42 9.71
C PRO A 97 -1.67 11.40 9.06
N ILE A 98 -2.72 11.56 9.87
CA ILE A 98 -4.11 11.38 9.40
C ILE A 98 -4.44 12.25 8.19
N GLU A 99 -3.95 13.48 8.13
CA GLU A 99 -4.15 14.42 7.02
C GLU A 99 -3.59 13.86 5.71
N SER A 100 -2.41 13.25 5.77
CA SER A 100 -1.76 12.59 4.63
C SER A 100 -2.43 11.28 4.27
N VAL A 101 -2.93 10.52 5.25
CA VAL A 101 -3.73 9.31 5.01
C VAL A 101 -4.98 9.65 4.20
N LEU A 102 -5.69 10.73 4.54
CA LEU A 102 -6.87 11.16 3.81
C LEU A 102 -6.57 11.46 2.33
N LEU A 103 -5.46 12.12 2.02
CA LEU A 103 -5.05 12.39 0.63
C LEU A 103 -4.76 11.10 -0.16
N VAL A 104 -4.14 10.12 0.49
CA VAL A 104 -3.89 8.81 -0.12
C VAL A 104 -5.22 8.09 -0.34
N TRP A 105 -6.13 8.14 0.63
CA TRP A 105 -7.43 7.50 0.57
C TRP A 105 -8.35 8.09 -0.49
N ASP A 106 -8.33 9.41 -0.71
CA ASP A 106 -9.04 10.04 -1.83
C ASP A 106 -8.63 9.42 -3.17
N CYS A 107 -7.36 9.04 -3.32
CA CYS A 107 -6.88 8.39 -4.52
C CYS A 107 -7.29 6.91 -4.60
N ILE A 108 -7.21 6.18 -3.48
CA ILE A 108 -7.58 4.75 -3.41
C ILE A 108 -9.07 4.55 -3.66
N LEU A 109 -9.94 5.43 -3.15
CA LEU A 109 -11.39 5.29 -3.27
C LEU A 109 -11.91 5.57 -4.68
N VAL A 110 -11.19 6.36 -5.48
CA VAL A 110 -11.53 6.60 -6.90
C VAL A 110 -11.31 5.33 -7.73
N ASP A 111 -10.25 4.58 -7.43
CA ASP A 111 -9.89 3.36 -8.15
C ASP A 111 -9.28 2.34 -7.17
N PRO A 112 -10.12 1.52 -6.49
CA PRO A 112 -9.66 0.57 -5.49
C PRO A 112 -9.07 -0.69 -6.13
N THR A 113 -8.30 -0.52 -7.21
CA THR A 113 -7.57 -1.61 -7.86
C THR A 113 -6.26 -1.87 -7.14
N GLY A 114 -5.83 -3.13 -7.18
CA GLY A 114 -4.48 -3.49 -6.72
C GLY A 114 -3.37 -2.77 -7.51
N ASP A 115 -3.63 -2.34 -8.74
CA ASP A 115 -2.63 -1.62 -9.55
C ASP A 115 -2.26 -0.26 -8.95
N PHE A 116 -3.22 0.54 -8.50
CA PHE A 116 -2.91 1.83 -7.90
C PHE A 116 -2.21 1.67 -6.55
N ILE A 117 -2.63 0.69 -5.74
CA ILE A 117 -1.96 0.34 -4.48
C ILE A 117 -0.51 -0.10 -4.73
N CYS A 118 -0.29 -0.89 -5.78
CA CYS A 118 1.06 -1.28 -6.20
C CYS A 118 1.91 -0.03 -6.54
N CYS A 119 1.36 0.89 -7.34
CA CYS A 119 2.01 2.15 -7.67
C CYS A 119 2.35 3.00 -6.44
N LEU A 120 1.47 3.03 -5.43
CA LEU A 120 1.70 3.71 -4.16
C LEU A 120 2.87 3.08 -3.40
N CYS A 121 2.89 1.75 -3.24
CA CYS A 121 3.98 1.05 -2.57
C CYS A 121 5.34 1.33 -3.24
N VAL A 122 5.42 1.21 -4.57
CA VAL A 122 6.65 1.51 -5.32
C VAL A 122 7.01 2.98 -5.17
N SER A 123 6.04 3.88 -5.24
CA SER A 123 6.30 5.32 -5.09
C SER A 123 6.80 5.70 -3.71
N MET A 124 6.36 5.01 -2.66
CA MET A 124 6.89 5.18 -1.30
C MET A 124 8.36 4.77 -1.24
N LEU A 125 8.73 3.61 -1.80
CA LEU A 125 10.12 3.17 -1.86
C LEU A 125 11.01 4.17 -2.60
N VAL A 126 10.53 4.74 -3.71
CA VAL A 126 11.27 5.78 -4.46
C VAL A 126 11.47 7.05 -3.65
N GLU A 127 10.49 7.46 -2.85
CA GLU A 127 10.60 8.66 -2.02
C GLU A 127 11.77 8.59 -1.05
N ILE A 128 12.05 7.39 -0.52
CA ILE A 128 13.13 7.14 0.43
C ILE A 128 14.35 6.42 -0.20
N LYS A 129 14.39 6.30 -1.54
CA LYS A 129 15.45 5.57 -2.28
C LYS A 129 16.85 5.92 -1.81
N LYS A 130 17.16 7.21 -1.66
CA LYS A 130 18.49 7.67 -1.23
C LYS A 130 18.86 7.18 0.17
N GLN A 131 17.90 7.06 1.08
CA GLN A 131 18.17 6.54 2.43
C GLN A 131 18.40 5.03 2.36
N LEU A 132 17.60 4.32 1.57
CA LEU A 132 17.71 2.87 1.41
C LEU A 132 19.05 2.48 0.77
N LEU A 133 19.45 3.10 -0.35
CA LEU A 133 20.70 2.75 -1.04
C LEU A 133 21.97 3.00 -0.22
N ASN A 134 21.92 3.90 0.76
CA ASN A 134 23.04 4.19 1.66
C ASN A 134 22.97 3.41 2.98
N GLY A 135 21.91 2.62 3.18
CA GLY A 135 21.65 1.89 4.42
C GLY A 135 22.14 0.44 4.37
N ASP A 136 22.35 -0.13 5.55
CA ASP A 136 22.49 -1.58 5.71
C ASP A 136 21.13 -2.24 5.94
N PHE A 137 21.12 -3.57 6.07
CA PHE A 137 19.89 -4.35 6.32
C PHE A 137 19.05 -3.78 7.48
N SER A 138 19.69 -3.48 8.61
CA SER A 138 19.00 -3.06 9.84
C SER A 138 18.42 -1.66 9.69
N TYR A 139 19.16 -0.73 9.09
CA TYR A 139 18.69 0.61 8.79
C TYR A 139 17.52 0.59 7.81
N CYS A 140 17.66 -0.13 6.70
CA CYS A 140 16.64 -0.23 5.65
C CYS A 140 15.35 -0.84 6.20
N LEU A 141 15.44 -1.99 6.88
CA LEU A 141 14.26 -2.66 7.45
C LEU A 141 13.55 -1.78 8.47
N LYS A 142 14.29 -1.12 9.37
CA LYS A 142 13.72 -0.19 10.36
C LYS A 142 13.03 0.99 9.69
N THR A 143 13.64 1.56 8.64
CA THR A 143 13.08 2.69 7.88
C THR A 143 11.80 2.28 7.15
N LEU A 144 11.75 1.07 6.59
CA LEU A 144 10.57 0.55 5.90
C LEU A 144 9.43 0.21 6.88
N GLN A 145 9.75 -0.35 8.05
CA GLN A 145 8.76 -0.66 9.09
C GLN A 145 8.25 0.58 9.82
N LYS A 146 9.06 1.64 9.91
CA LYS A 146 8.72 2.94 10.49
C LYS A 146 8.95 4.03 9.45
N TYR A 147 7.99 4.16 8.54
CA TYR A 147 8.11 5.05 7.40
C TYR A 147 8.45 6.50 7.82
N PRO A 148 9.42 7.18 7.20
CA PRO A 148 9.87 8.49 7.64
C PRO A 148 8.77 9.56 7.57
N SER A 149 8.57 10.31 8.65
CA SER A 149 7.65 11.46 8.68
C SER A 149 8.07 12.61 7.77
N SER A 150 9.34 12.64 7.35
CA SER A 150 9.87 13.61 6.38
C SER A 150 9.46 13.31 4.93
N ALA A 151 8.88 12.14 4.64
CA ALA A 151 8.49 11.76 3.29
C ALA A 151 7.32 12.63 2.79
N ASN A 152 7.41 13.10 1.55
CA ASN A 152 6.39 13.99 0.99
C ASN A 152 5.27 13.20 0.30
N VAL A 153 4.10 13.16 0.94
CA VAL A 153 2.92 12.43 0.44
C VAL A 153 2.46 12.93 -0.94
N HIS A 154 2.59 14.22 -1.25
CA HIS A 154 2.20 14.76 -2.55
C HIS A 154 3.11 14.24 -3.66
N ASN A 155 4.42 14.12 -3.41
CA ASN A 155 5.36 13.52 -4.36
C ASN A 155 5.03 12.04 -4.59
N ILE A 156 4.74 11.31 -3.52
CA ILE A 156 4.34 9.89 -3.57
C ILE A 156 3.09 9.73 -4.43
N ILE A 157 2.03 10.49 -4.17
CA ILE A 157 0.77 10.42 -4.93
C ILE A 157 0.98 10.82 -6.39
N LYS A 158 1.72 11.90 -6.65
CA LYS A 158 2.02 12.36 -8.02
C LYS A 158 2.76 11.29 -8.82
N ARG A 159 3.77 10.66 -8.21
CA ARG A 159 4.53 9.57 -8.81
C ARG A 159 3.67 8.33 -9.03
N ALA A 160 2.85 7.95 -8.05
CA ALA A 160 1.96 6.81 -8.14
C ALA A 160 0.97 6.97 -9.31
N ARG A 161 0.40 8.17 -9.49
CA ARG A 161 -0.45 8.48 -10.65
C ARG A 161 0.30 8.35 -11.99
N SER A 162 1.55 8.81 -12.05
CA SER A 162 2.40 8.64 -13.25
C SER A 162 2.69 7.17 -13.55
N PHE A 163 2.97 6.34 -12.54
CA PHE A 163 3.14 4.90 -12.76
C PHE A 163 1.82 4.25 -13.18
N TYR A 164 0.70 4.71 -12.62
CA TYR A 164 -0.62 4.18 -12.91
C TYR A 164 -1.09 4.42 -14.35
N THR A 165 -0.62 5.49 -15.01
CA THR A 165 -0.91 5.71 -16.44
C THR A 165 -0.29 4.64 -17.33
N GLU A 166 0.78 3.99 -16.87
CA GLU A 166 1.49 2.93 -17.59
C GLU A 166 1.09 1.52 -17.10
N ARG A 167 0.03 1.40 -16.27
CA ARG A 167 -0.36 0.11 -15.64
C ARG A 167 -0.64 -1.02 -16.62
N THR A 168 -0.95 -0.71 -17.88
CA THR A 168 -1.15 -1.71 -18.95
C THR A 168 0.13 -2.45 -19.30
N SER A 169 1.30 -1.89 -18.99
CA SER A 169 2.60 -2.57 -19.15
C SER A 169 2.99 -3.39 -17.93
N PHE A 170 2.19 -3.38 -16.86
CA PHE A 170 2.54 -4.12 -15.65
C PHE A 170 2.44 -5.63 -15.91
N PRO A 171 3.36 -6.42 -15.33
CA PRO A 171 3.27 -7.86 -15.44
C PRO A 171 1.94 -8.34 -14.84
N PRO A 172 1.32 -9.36 -15.45
CA PRO A 172 0.05 -9.89 -14.96
C PRO A 172 0.22 -10.47 -13.56
N LEU A 173 -0.86 -10.47 -12.79
CA LEU A 173 -0.91 -11.20 -11.51
C LEU A 173 -0.79 -12.70 -11.79
N VAL A 174 0.30 -13.30 -11.34
CA VAL A 174 0.54 -14.75 -11.44
C VAL A 174 0.24 -15.39 -10.09
N GLU A 175 -0.23 -16.64 -10.11
CA GLU A 175 -0.32 -17.42 -8.89
C GLU A 175 1.08 -17.59 -8.27
N PRO A 176 1.27 -17.28 -6.97
CA PRO A 176 2.55 -17.50 -6.32
C PRO A 176 2.89 -18.98 -6.38
N THR A 177 4.11 -19.33 -6.81
CA THR A 177 4.59 -20.71 -6.73
C THR A 177 4.62 -21.14 -5.28
N THR A 178 3.85 -22.18 -4.94
CA THR A 178 3.92 -22.87 -3.64
C THR A 178 5.32 -23.44 -3.49
N VAL A 179 6.08 -22.91 -2.54
CA VAL A 179 7.36 -23.49 -2.10
C VAL A 179 7.07 -24.66 -1.17
#